data_AF-A0A522BQY1-F1
#
_entry.id   AF-A0A522BQY1-F1
#
_cell.length_a   1.000
_cell.length_b   1.000
_cell.length_c   1.000
_cell.angle_alpha   90.00
_cell.angle_beta   90.00
_cell.angle_gamma   90.00
#
_symmetry.space_group_name_H-M   'P 1'
#
loop_
_entity.id
_entity.type
_entity.pdbx_description
1 polymer ?
#
loop_
_entity_poly.entity_id
_entity_poly.type
_entity_poly.pdbx_seq_one_letter_code
_entity_poly.pdbx_strand_id
1 'polypeptide(L)'
;MSDHAPRRLTVKEVVRETADAHSLVFEGPALPYQPGQFLTLRIPSEQEPTARCYSLSSSPHVDDLLKVTVKRTAGGYGSNWVCDSVEVGTVLDVLPPAGHFTPKDLTADLLLCAAGSGITPVISILKSALAQGTAPVTLLYANRDEASVIFAAELRELVEQHPERLVVLHWL
;
A
#
# COMPACT_ATOMS: atom_id res chain seq x y z
N MET A 1 -10.68 10.40 21.91
CA MET A 1 -9.23 10.22 22.13
C MET A 1 -8.76 9.17 21.17
N SER A 2 -7.95 9.55 20.18
CA SER A 2 -7.32 8.59 19.27
C SER A 2 -6.32 7.75 20.05
N ASP A 3 -6.51 6.44 20.06
CA ASP A 3 -5.56 5.50 20.65
C ASP A 3 -4.23 5.60 19.88
N HIS A 4 -3.14 5.81 20.62
CA HIS A 4 -1.78 5.93 20.08
C HIS A 4 -0.87 4.82 20.62
N ALA A 5 -1.44 3.81 21.29
CA ALA A 5 -0.67 2.71 21.80
C ALA A 5 -0.13 1.86 20.63
N PRO A 6 1.17 1.52 20.62
CA PRO A 6 1.75 0.65 19.61
C PRO A 6 1.03 -0.70 19.55
N ARG A 7 0.97 -1.26 18.34
CA ARG A 7 0.46 -2.60 18.04
C ARG A 7 1.58 -3.43 17.44
N ARG A 8 1.54 -4.73 17.70
CA ARG A 8 2.50 -5.67 17.11
C ARG A 8 1.84 -6.44 15.99
N LEU A 9 2.45 -6.38 14.82
CA LEU A 9 2.04 -7.13 13.64
C LEU A 9 3.17 -8.09 13.24
N THR A 10 2.82 -9.30 12.86
CA THR A 10 3.76 -10.29 12.33
C THR A 10 3.68 -10.28 10.82
N VAL A 11 4.82 -10.25 10.15
CA VAL A 11 4.89 -10.36 8.69
C VAL A 11 4.56 -11.80 8.31
N LYS A 12 3.40 -11.99 7.69
CA LYS A 12 2.93 -13.28 7.19
C LYS A 12 3.54 -13.60 5.83
N GLU A 13 3.73 -12.59 4.99
CA GLU A 13 4.23 -12.73 3.63
C GLU A 13 5.06 -11.51 3.22
N VAL A 14 6.10 -11.74 2.42
CA VAL A 14 6.89 -10.70 1.75
C VAL A 14 6.80 -10.93 0.24
N VAL A 15 6.14 -10.02 -0.47
CA VAL A 15 6.00 -10.07 -1.94
C VAL A 15 7.00 -9.12 -2.57
N ARG A 16 7.78 -9.61 -3.53
CA ARG A 16 8.73 -8.78 -4.29
C ARG A 16 8.02 -8.19 -5.52
N GLU A 17 7.44 -7.01 -5.35
CA GLU A 17 6.70 -6.32 -6.43
C GLU A 17 7.61 -5.90 -7.59
N THR A 18 8.80 -5.40 -7.27
CA THR A 18 9.85 -5.06 -8.24
C THR A 18 11.23 -5.33 -7.62
N ALA A 19 12.32 -5.07 -8.36
CA ALA A 19 13.67 -5.13 -7.82
C ALA A 19 13.87 -4.20 -6.60
N ASP A 20 13.15 -3.08 -6.56
CA ASP A 20 13.30 -2.03 -5.54
C ASP A 20 12.10 -1.91 -4.60
N ALA A 21 11.04 -2.72 -4.76
CA ALA A 21 9.82 -2.58 -3.97
C ALA A 21 9.32 -3.92 -3.43
N HIS A 22 8.99 -3.95 -2.14
CA HIS A 22 8.46 -5.13 -1.45
C HIS A 22 7.15 -4.79 -0.75
N SER A 23 6.16 -5.68 -0.84
CA SER A 23 4.95 -5.64 -0.04
C SER A 23 5.11 -6.55 1.18
N LEU A 24 4.70 -6.05 2.34
CA LEU A 24 4.61 -6.80 3.59
C LEU A 24 3.13 -7.04 3.88
N VAL A 25 2.73 -8.31 3.96
CA VAL A 25 1.39 -8.70 4.40
C VAL A 25 1.48 -9.08 5.87
N PHE A 26 0.58 -8.52 6.69
CA PHE A 26 0.61 -8.68 8.13
C PHE A 26 -0.51 -9.56 8.64
N GLU A 27 -0.21 -10.34 9.67
CA GLU A 27 -1.19 -10.93 10.59
C GLU A 27 -1.06 -10.27 11.98
N GLY A 28 -2.17 -10.29 12.73
CA GLY A 28 -2.23 -9.65 14.04
C GLY A 28 -3.63 -9.13 14.38
N PRO A 29 -3.75 -8.25 15.39
CA PRO A 29 -5.04 -7.64 15.73
C PRO A 29 -5.60 -6.85 14.55
N ALA A 30 -6.92 -6.92 14.37
CA ALA A 30 -7.60 -6.10 13.37
C ALA A 30 -7.39 -4.61 13.67
N LEU A 31 -6.93 -3.86 12.66
CA LEU A 31 -6.79 -2.41 12.72
C LEU A 31 -7.74 -1.79 11.69
N PRO A 32 -8.91 -1.27 12.09
CA PRO A 32 -9.81 -0.59 11.18
C PRO A 32 -9.12 0.60 10.51
N TYR A 33 -9.30 0.74 9.20
CA TYR A 33 -8.72 1.81 8.40
C TYR A 33 -9.65 2.20 7.25
N GLN A 34 -9.42 3.37 6.69
CA GLN A 34 -10.00 3.79 5.42
C GLN A 34 -8.97 3.63 4.31
N PRO A 35 -9.40 3.32 3.07
CA PRO A 35 -8.47 3.19 1.96
C PRO A 35 -7.68 4.49 1.74
N GLY A 36 -6.40 4.33 1.44
CA GLY A 36 -5.45 5.44 1.27
C GLY A 36 -4.77 5.93 2.55
N GLN A 37 -5.15 5.43 3.73
CA GLN A 37 -4.41 5.65 4.97
C GLN A 37 -3.06 4.91 5.00
N PHE A 38 -2.24 5.19 6.02
CA PHE A 38 -0.93 4.58 6.22
C PHE A 38 -0.75 3.99 7.63
N LEU A 39 0.22 3.09 7.76
CA LEU A 39 0.77 2.66 9.04
C LEU A 39 2.10 3.37 9.31
N THR A 40 2.35 3.72 10.57
CA THR A 40 3.68 4.16 11.01
C THR A 40 4.41 2.97 11.61
N LEU A 41 5.47 2.52 10.95
CA LEU A 41 6.32 1.41 11.39
C LEU A 41 7.49 1.96 12.21
N ARG A 42 7.80 1.30 13.33
CA ARG A 42 9.04 1.52 14.07
C ARG A 42 10.15 0.69 13.44
N ILE A 43 11.07 1.37 12.75
CA ILE A 43 12.25 0.75 12.14
C ILE A 43 13.37 0.68 13.18
N PRO A 44 13.93 -0.51 13.48
CA PRO A 44 15.04 -0.64 14.41
C PRO A 44 16.30 0.03 13.83
N SER A 45 17.18 0.51 14.70
CA SER A 45 18.46 1.15 14.36
C SER A 45 19.44 0.96 15.50
N GLU A 46 20.74 0.90 15.20
CA GLU A 46 21.82 0.81 16.21
C GLU A 46 21.91 2.05 17.10
N GLN A 47 21.41 3.20 16.62
CA GLN A 47 21.32 4.43 17.39
C GLN A 47 19.98 4.51 18.12
N GLU A 48 18.98 5.08 17.44
CA GLU A 48 17.62 5.22 17.93
C GLU A 48 16.63 4.75 16.85
N PRO A 49 15.62 3.93 17.20
CA PRO A 49 14.61 3.50 16.26
C PRO A 49 13.91 4.67 15.59
N THR A 50 13.66 4.58 14.28
CA THR A 50 13.03 5.65 13.51
C THR A 50 11.61 5.27 13.13
N ALA A 51 10.69 6.23 13.19
CA ALA A 51 9.32 6.06 12.71
C ALA A 51 9.24 6.36 11.21
N ARG A 52 8.62 5.47 10.42
CA ARG A 52 8.39 5.68 8.99
C ARG A 52 6.96 5.33 8.61
N CYS A 53 6.34 6.20 7.83
CA CYS A 53 4.99 5.99 7.33
C CYS A 53 5.01 5.23 6.01
N TYR A 54 4.19 4.20 5.90
CA TYR A 54 3.97 3.44 4.67
C TYR A 54 2.48 3.27 4.44
N SER A 55 2.00 3.74 3.29
CA SER A 55 0.59 3.63 2.92
C SER A 55 0.16 2.17 2.85
N LEU A 56 -1.06 1.93 3.30
CA LEU A 56 -1.73 0.65 3.15
C LEU A 56 -2.03 0.45 1.66
N SER A 57 -1.53 -0.65 1.11
CA SER A 57 -1.77 -1.14 -0.25
C SER A 57 -2.80 -2.28 -0.28
N SER A 58 -3.41 -2.60 0.86
CA SER A 58 -4.62 -3.42 0.96
C SER A 58 -5.88 -2.54 0.98
N SER A 59 -7.03 -3.09 0.59
CA SER A 59 -8.35 -2.50 0.72
C SER A 59 -9.10 -3.12 1.90
N PRO A 60 -9.74 -2.32 2.78
CA PRO A 60 -10.52 -2.83 3.90
C PRO A 60 -11.82 -3.52 3.47
N HIS A 61 -12.17 -3.49 2.17
CA HIS A 61 -13.41 -4.04 1.64
C HIS A 61 -13.25 -5.40 0.95
N VAL A 62 -12.03 -5.75 0.53
CA VAL A 62 -11.78 -6.98 -0.24
C VAL A 62 -10.56 -7.77 0.23
N ASP A 63 -9.63 -7.17 0.98
CA ASP A 63 -8.47 -7.88 1.51
C ASP A 63 -8.66 -8.18 3.01
N ASP A 64 -8.43 -9.44 3.39
CA ASP A 64 -8.55 -9.88 4.79
C ASP A 64 -7.41 -9.38 5.68
N LEU A 65 -6.25 -9.09 5.09
CA LEU A 65 -5.01 -8.77 5.79
C LEU A 65 -4.46 -7.41 5.38
N LEU A 66 -3.79 -6.74 6.32
CA LEU A 66 -3.12 -5.47 6.06
C LEU A 66 -1.91 -5.71 5.17
N LYS A 67 -1.77 -4.91 4.11
CA LYS A 67 -0.61 -4.89 3.23
C LYS A 67 -0.04 -3.48 3.21
N VAL A 68 1.27 -3.33 3.40
CA VAL A 68 1.99 -2.09 3.06
C VAL A 68 3.04 -2.40 2.03
N THR A 69 3.38 -1.43 1.19
CA THR A 69 4.40 -1.62 0.17
C THR A 69 5.46 -0.54 0.27
N VAL A 70 6.71 -0.97 0.28
CA VAL A 70 7.88 -0.14 0.53
C VAL A 70 8.77 -0.19 -0.69
N LYS A 71 9.08 0.97 -1.26
CA LYS A 71 10.09 1.13 -2.31
C LYS A 71 11.35 1.72 -1.71
N ARG A 72 12.51 1.17 -2.08
CA ARG A 72 13.83 1.70 -1.70
C ARG A 72 13.96 3.16 -2.11
N THR A 73 14.57 3.94 -1.23
CA THR A 73 14.99 5.31 -1.50
C THR A 73 16.50 5.34 -1.45
N ALA A 74 17.16 5.91 -2.46
CA ALA A 74 18.61 6.03 -2.47
C ALA A 74 19.11 6.74 -1.20
N GLY A 75 20.00 6.08 -0.45
CA GLY A 75 20.51 6.57 0.85
C GLY A 75 19.52 6.53 2.01
N GLY A 76 18.29 6.04 1.83
CA GLY A 76 17.25 6.04 2.85
C GLY A 76 17.34 4.82 3.77
N TYR A 77 17.68 5.02 5.05
CA TYR A 77 17.81 3.91 6.00
C TYR A 77 16.55 3.02 6.09
N GLY A 78 15.38 3.63 6.34
CA GLY A 78 14.16 2.87 6.66
C GLY A 78 13.64 1.98 5.54
N SER A 79 13.54 2.50 4.31
CA SER A 79 13.05 1.70 3.17
C SER A 79 14.03 0.61 2.76
N ASN A 80 15.35 0.87 2.85
CA ASN A 80 16.35 -0.16 2.57
C ASN A 80 16.33 -1.24 3.65
N TRP A 81 16.31 -0.88 4.94
CA TRP A 81 16.19 -1.85 6.03
C TRP A 81 14.96 -2.75 5.87
N VAL A 82 13.80 -2.17 5.53
CA VAL A 82 12.59 -2.97 5.27
C VAL A 82 12.81 -3.96 4.13
N CYS A 83 13.39 -3.53 3.01
CA CYS A 83 13.59 -4.40 1.85
C CYS A 83 14.75 -5.40 2.02
N ASP A 84 15.71 -5.12 2.92
CA ASP A 84 16.90 -5.95 3.14
C ASP A 84 16.73 -6.96 4.28
N SER A 85 15.98 -6.60 5.33
CA SER A 85 16.00 -7.31 6.61
C SER A 85 14.66 -7.87 7.04
N VAL A 86 13.54 -7.42 6.48
CA VAL A 86 12.22 -7.94 6.87
C VAL A 86 11.93 -9.23 6.12
N GLU A 87 11.67 -10.28 6.89
CA GLU A 87 11.30 -11.61 6.41
C GLU A 87 10.02 -12.11 7.07
N VAL A 88 9.44 -13.19 6.54
CA VAL A 88 8.28 -13.86 7.15
C VAL A 88 8.59 -14.22 8.61
N GLY A 89 7.67 -13.91 9.52
CA GLY A 89 7.84 -14.07 10.97
C GLY A 89 8.42 -12.84 11.67
N THR A 90 8.91 -11.83 10.95
CA THR A 90 9.36 -10.56 11.55
C THR A 90 8.19 -9.88 12.27
N VAL A 91 8.40 -9.50 13.53
CA VAL A 91 7.41 -8.74 14.31
C VAL A 91 7.77 -7.26 14.31
N LEU A 92 6.85 -6.42 13.86
CA LEU A 92 7.02 -4.97 13.81
C LEU A 92 6.05 -4.27 14.77
N ASP A 93 6.56 -3.27 15.49
CA ASP A 93 5.72 -2.33 16.23
C ASP A 93 5.18 -1.27 15.23
N VAL A 94 3.87 -1.09 15.22
CA VAL A 94 3.18 -0.10 14.38
C VAL A 94 2.26 0.79 15.20
N LEU A 95 2.02 2.01 14.76
CA LEU A 95 0.91 2.82 15.27
C LEU A 95 -0.39 2.46 14.52
N PRO A 96 -1.57 2.71 15.13
CA PRO A 96 -2.84 2.58 14.43
C PRO A 96 -2.87 3.39 13.11
N PRO A 97 -3.67 2.93 12.11
CA PRO A 97 -3.81 3.61 10.83
C PRO A 97 -4.10 5.11 10.96
N ALA A 98 -3.45 5.91 10.12
CA ALA A 98 -3.58 7.37 10.12
C ALA A 98 -3.56 7.95 8.70
N GLY A 99 -3.86 9.24 8.60
CA GLY A 99 -3.86 9.98 7.33
C GLY A 99 -5.26 10.35 6.84
N HIS A 100 -5.29 11.35 5.95
CA HIS A 100 -6.52 11.95 5.41
C HIS A 100 -6.64 11.82 3.88
N PHE A 101 -5.72 11.10 3.24
CA PHE A 101 -5.77 10.82 1.80
C PHE A 101 -6.76 9.69 1.53
N THR A 102 -8.05 9.99 1.71
CA THR A 102 -9.17 9.07 1.57
C THR A 102 -10.26 9.76 0.73
N PRO A 103 -10.90 9.07 -0.22
CA PRO A 103 -11.99 9.65 -0.99
C PRO A 103 -13.21 9.92 -0.10
N LYS A 104 -13.93 11.02 -0.38
CA LYS A 104 -15.18 11.32 0.32
C LYS A 104 -16.31 10.37 -0.06
N ASP A 105 -16.26 9.86 -1.28
CA ASP A 105 -17.23 8.95 -1.86
C ASP A 105 -16.51 7.94 -2.75
N LEU A 106 -16.59 6.65 -2.39
CA LEU A 106 -16.01 5.54 -3.14
C LEU A 106 -16.87 5.12 -4.34
N THR A 107 -18.09 5.62 -4.44
CA THR A 107 -19.07 5.26 -5.48
C THR A 107 -19.13 6.27 -6.63
N ALA A 108 -18.37 7.37 -6.53
CA ALA A 108 -18.25 8.39 -7.57
C ALA A 108 -17.34 7.94 -8.73
N ASP A 109 -17.39 8.68 -9.85
CA ASP A 109 -16.41 8.57 -10.93
C ASP A 109 -15.04 9.11 -10.44
N LEU A 110 -14.01 8.27 -10.49
CA LEU A 110 -12.70 8.57 -9.90
C LEU A 110 -11.60 8.63 -10.97
N LEU A 111 -10.90 9.76 -11.00
CA LEU A 111 -9.57 9.86 -11.61
C LEU A 111 -8.51 9.75 -10.52
N LEU A 112 -7.72 8.69 -10.59
CA LEU A 112 -6.63 8.39 -9.67
C LEU A 112 -5.29 8.64 -10.37
N CYS A 113 -4.41 9.39 -9.74
CA CYS A 113 -3.08 9.70 -10.28
C CYS A 113 -2.00 9.18 -9.33
N ALA A 114 -1.05 8.41 -9.86
CA ALA A 114 0.06 7.85 -9.10
C ALA A 114 1.37 7.96 -9.88
N ALA A 115 2.48 7.99 -9.13
CA ALA A 115 3.82 7.87 -9.70
C ALA A 115 4.72 7.03 -8.79
N GLY A 116 5.45 6.05 -9.36
CA GLY A 116 6.31 5.13 -8.60
C GLY A 116 5.59 4.51 -7.40
N SER A 117 6.14 4.64 -6.19
CA SER A 117 5.52 4.13 -4.95
C SER A 117 4.30 4.91 -4.48
N GLY A 118 3.96 6.04 -5.11
CA GLY A 118 2.72 6.78 -4.88
C GLY A 118 1.47 5.97 -5.23
N ILE A 119 1.61 4.84 -5.93
CA ILE A 119 0.51 3.90 -6.20
C ILE A 119 -0.02 3.22 -4.93
N THR A 120 0.76 3.19 -3.85
CA THR A 120 0.43 2.39 -2.65
C THR A 120 -0.88 2.77 -1.96
N PRO A 121 -1.18 4.05 -1.65
CA PRO A 121 -2.52 4.41 -1.19
C PRO A 121 -3.56 4.35 -2.31
N VAL A 122 -3.15 4.54 -3.57
CA VAL A 122 -4.04 4.60 -4.72
C VAL A 122 -4.63 3.23 -5.07
N ILE A 123 -3.85 2.14 -5.00
CA ILE A 123 -4.34 0.78 -5.23
C ILE A 123 -5.37 0.40 -4.15
N SER A 124 -5.17 0.84 -2.89
CA SER A 124 -6.14 0.65 -1.81
C SER A 124 -7.47 1.34 -2.11
N ILE A 125 -7.42 2.59 -2.58
CA ILE A 125 -8.61 3.34 -3.02
C ILE A 125 -9.28 2.68 -4.24
N LEU A 126 -8.49 2.31 -5.25
CA LEU A 126 -8.97 1.71 -6.49
C LEU A 126 -9.73 0.41 -6.23
N LYS A 127 -9.14 -0.52 -5.47
CA LYS A 127 -9.80 -1.78 -5.08
C LYS A 127 -11.08 -1.54 -4.28
N SER A 128 -11.06 -0.54 -3.40
CA SER A 128 -12.22 -0.16 -2.58
C SER A 128 -13.36 0.41 -3.43
N ALA A 129 -13.07 1.27 -4.40
CA ALA A 129 -14.06 1.86 -5.29
C ALA A 129 -14.70 0.83 -6.23
N LEU A 130 -13.88 -0.10 -6.74
CA LEU A 130 -14.37 -1.21 -7.57
C LEU A 130 -15.32 -2.12 -6.79
N ALA A 131 -15.04 -2.38 -5.51
CA ALA A 131 -15.85 -3.22 -4.63
C ALA A 131 -17.15 -2.56 -4.14
N GLN A 132 -17.13 -1.25 -3.85
CA GLN A 132 -18.25 -0.56 -3.21
C GLN A 132 -19.23 0.11 -4.19
N GLY A 133 -18.78 0.45 -5.40
CA GLY A 133 -19.58 1.20 -6.37
C GLY A 133 -19.70 0.53 -7.73
N THR A 134 -20.40 1.18 -8.65
CA THR A 134 -20.51 0.79 -10.07
C THR A 134 -19.97 1.85 -11.04
N ALA A 135 -19.58 3.04 -10.53
CA ALA A 135 -19.03 4.10 -11.35
C ALA A 135 -17.68 3.73 -11.99
N PRO A 136 -17.28 4.41 -13.08
CA PRO A 136 -15.97 4.26 -13.69
C PRO A 136 -14.83 4.69 -12.77
N VAL A 137 -13.66 4.07 -12.96
CA VAL A 137 -12.41 4.42 -12.29
C VAL A 137 -11.31 4.48 -13.35
N THR A 138 -10.59 5.59 -13.43
CA THR A 138 -9.42 5.74 -14.30
C THR A 138 -8.17 5.92 -13.44
N LEU A 139 -7.14 5.11 -13.68
CA LEU A 139 -5.83 5.26 -13.08
C LEU A 139 -4.83 5.77 -14.12
N LEU A 140 -4.25 6.95 -13.88
CA LEU A 140 -3.05 7.42 -14.57
C LEU A 140 -1.82 7.07 -13.70
N TYR A 141 -0.95 6.19 -14.20
CA TYR A 141 0.19 5.69 -13.45
C TYR A 141 1.53 5.90 -14.16
N ALA A 142 2.33 6.82 -13.62
CA ALA A 142 3.66 7.14 -14.14
C ALA A 142 4.78 6.32 -13.49
N ASN A 143 5.64 5.74 -14.31
CA ASN A 143 6.82 4.99 -13.90
C ASN A 143 8.01 5.35 -14.80
N ARG A 144 9.21 4.90 -14.45
CA ARG A 144 10.42 5.16 -15.26
C ARG A 144 10.55 4.19 -16.44
N ASP A 145 10.08 2.97 -16.23
CA ASP A 145 10.16 1.84 -17.15
C ASP A 145 9.15 0.77 -16.70
N GLU A 146 8.86 -0.19 -17.57
CA GLU A 146 7.90 -1.28 -17.29
C GLU A 146 8.30 -2.13 -16.07
N ALA A 147 9.61 -2.36 -15.88
CA ALA A 147 10.12 -3.18 -14.77
C ALA A 147 9.94 -2.50 -13.41
N SER A 148 9.69 -1.18 -13.39
CA SER A 148 9.47 -0.38 -12.18
C SER A 148 8.00 -0.23 -11.78
N VAL A 149 7.07 -0.79 -12.55
CA VAL A 149 5.62 -0.75 -12.27
C VAL A 149 5.31 -1.67 -11.08
N ILE A 150 5.02 -1.06 -9.93
CA ILE A 150 4.59 -1.78 -8.72
C ILE A 150 3.15 -2.27 -8.94
N PHE A 151 2.86 -3.52 -8.53
CA PHE A 151 1.56 -4.19 -8.71
C PHE A 151 1.17 -4.47 -10.16
N ALA A 152 2.13 -4.62 -11.09
CA ALA A 152 1.82 -4.82 -12.52
C ALA A 152 0.88 -6.01 -12.79
N ALA A 153 1.04 -7.12 -12.06
CA ALA A 153 0.16 -8.28 -12.18
C ALA A 153 -1.23 -8.01 -11.59
N GLU A 154 -1.31 -7.50 -10.35
CA GLU A 154 -2.57 -7.17 -9.67
C GLU A 154 -3.38 -6.13 -10.47
N LEU A 155 -2.74 -5.13 -11.09
CA LEU A 155 -3.40 -4.17 -11.97
C LEU A 155 -3.98 -4.81 -13.23
N ARG A 156 -3.26 -5.77 -13.85
CA ARG A 156 -3.76 -6.50 -15.01
C ARG A 156 -5.00 -7.31 -14.64
N GLU A 157 -4.95 -8.04 -13.53
CA GLU A 157 -6.07 -8.83 -13.03
C GLU A 157 -7.29 -7.96 -12.74
N LEU A 158 -7.10 -6.79 -12.13
CA LEU A 158 -8.20 -5.86 -11.86
C LEU A 158 -8.83 -5.32 -13.15
N VAL A 159 -8.03 -5.04 -14.19
CA VAL A 159 -8.56 -4.61 -15.50
C VAL A 159 -9.36 -5.75 -16.16
N GLU A 160 -8.85 -6.98 -16.11
CA GLU A 160 -9.53 -8.15 -16.65
C GLU A 160 -10.85 -8.46 -15.92
N GLN A 161 -10.90 -8.24 -14.61
CA GLN A 161 -12.11 -8.41 -13.79
C GLN A 161 -13.14 -7.29 -13.98
N HIS A 162 -12.70 -6.09 -14.36
CA HIS A 162 -13.54 -4.90 -14.48
C HIS A 162 -13.36 -4.16 -15.82
N PRO A 163 -13.49 -4.83 -16.98
CA PRO A 163 -13.09 -4.29 -18.28
C PRO A 163 -13.91 -3.08 -18.75
N GLU A 164 -15.16 -2.94 -18.27
CA GLU A 164 -16.04 -1.81 -18.60
C GLU A 164 -15.93 -0.65 -17.59
N ARG A 165 -15.23 -0.86 -16.46
CA ARG A 165 -15.20 0.09 -15.34
C ARG A 165 -13.81 0.62 -15.03
N LEU A 166 -12.78 -0.17 -15.22
CA LEU A 166 -11.40 0.21 -14.89
C LEU A 166 -10.60 0.47 -16.16
N VAL A 167 -10.06 1.68 -16.26
CA VAL A 167 -9.05 2.04 -17.26
C VAL A 167 -7.73 2.34 -16.54
N VAL A 168 -6.65 1.70 -16.96
CA VAL A 168 -5.29 1.99 -16.45
C VAL A 168 -4.44 2.53 -17.60
N LEU A 169 -3.95 3.76 -17.45
CA LEU A 169 -3.09 4.45 -18.39
C LEU A 169 -1.68 4.52 -17.81
N HIS A 170 -0.73 3.87 -18.47
CA HIS A 170 0.68 3.90 -18.09
C HIS A 170 1.41 5.05 -18.79
N TRP A 171 2.17 5.81 -18.02
CA TRP A 171 3.21 6.72 -18.54
C TRP A 171 4.56 6.14 -18.15
N LEU A 172 5.40 5.83 -19.13
CA LEU A 172 6.71 5.20 -18.94
C LEU A 172 7.84 6.14 -19.39
#